data_AF-A0A2P1QRG9-F1
#
_entry.id   AF-A0A2P1QRG9-F1
#
_cell.length_a   1.000
_cell.length_b   1.000
_cell.length_c   1.000
_cell.angle_alpha   90.00
_cell.angle_beta   90.00
_cell.angle_gamma   90.00
#
_symmetry.space_group_name_H-M   'P 1'
#
loop_
_entity.id
_entity.type
_entity.pdbx_description
1 polymer ?
#
loop_
_entity_poly.entity_id
_entity_poly.type
_entity_poly.pdbx_seq_one_letter_code
_entity_poly.pdbx_strand_id
1 'polypeptide(L)'
;MLAMEEDSVPADTLRALLKYGANPGLGVKRKSEEKEYTLYPLASTNSNGNGVLKKLKQKILIEQPLKEFHTKYPTYSLLQSYVEKQNVRAFEKTLVGIDFVSMEKEMRRLQRENFVPMEIPRTTRDGADKTSILGNITSLARVRVQYKNPQECWAFGKYAEAIEIQKAYYSAIQKDEDLKRSFLENLGRRGAFWEDPIFSEQMPKLLSGDRVDWSGFELEDLVQHKETLDLMMKHDSKMETGLKQKIVGVSLFCGKPKSAEVALKYFSENEYRNFSTDYVNFLLNDSKILESFLKNGMNPNSTGKKEYQIPSGCPLLVSVVATPYSWDGIERLVKLLLKYGADPNFPAVKTSNENQKQVSIYPLSFISRSEDRRLFQILKASGANENLLTPDFREIGFDTYLCRWH
;
A
#
# COMPACT_ATOMS: atom_id res chain seq x y z
N MET A 1 -3.74 62.06 -14.89
CA MET A 1 -3.59 61.19 -13.71
C MET A 1 -4.76 61.49 -12.80
N LEU A 2 -5.88 60.84 -13.04
CA LEU A 2 -7.12 60.91 -12.25
C LEU A 2 -7.59 59.46 -12.10
N ALA A 3 -8.04 59.17 -10.89
CA ALA A 3 -8.17 57.86 -10.31
C ALA A 3 -9.01 56.90 -11.17
N MET A 4 -8.55 55.66 -11.24
CA MET A 4 -9.34 54.51 -11.64
C MET A 4 -10.49 54.36 -10.64
N GLU A 5 -11.62 55.00 -10.92
CA GLU A 5 -12.85 54.73 -10.19
C GLU A 5 -13.36 53.33 -10.55
N GLU A 6 -13.74 52.65 -9.48
CA GLU A 6 -14.24 51.29 -9.40
C GLU A 6 -15.58 51.15 -10.15
N ASP A 7 -15.56 50.93 -11.45
CA ASP A 7 -16.69 50.26 -12.11
C ASP A 7 -16.64 48.76 -11.74
N SER A 8 -17.02 48.47 -10.50
CA SER A 8 -17.14 47.11 -9.98
C SER A 8 -18.17 46.33 -10.80
N VAL A 9 -17.71 45.28 -11.50
CA VAL A 9 -18.63 44.34 -12.15
C VAL A 9 -19.49 43.72 -11.05
N PRO A 10 -20.84 43.77 -11.14
CA PRO A 10 -21.71 43.18 -10.14
C PRO A 10 -21.39 41.69 -9.93
N ALA A 11 -21.41 41.25 -8.67
CA ALA A 11 -21.10 39.87 -8.29
C ALA A 11 -21.96 38.84 -9.06
N ASP A 12 -23.22 39.19 -9.31
CA ASP A 12 -24.18 38.32 -10.02
C ASP A 12 -23.82 38.17 -11.52
N THR A 13 -23.28 39.23 -12.14
CA THR A 13 -22.80 39.19 -13.52
C THR A 13 -21.58 38.28 -13.64
N LEU A 14 -20.64 38.35 -12.67
CA LEU A 14 -19.49 37.45 -12.63
C LEU A 14 -19.91 35.98 -12.40
N ARG A 15 -20.89 35.74 -11.51
CA ARG A 15 -21.46 34.41 -11.27
C ARG A 15 -22.11 33.83 -12.53
N ALA A 16 -22.88 34.63 -13.26
CA ALA A 16 -23.52 34.20 -14.50
C ALA A 16 -22.48 33.85 -15.59
N LEU A 17 -21.49 34.71 -15.82
CA LEU A 17 -20.47 34.50 -16.85
C LEU A 17 -19.68 33.19 -16.60
N LEU A 18 -19.32 32.91 -15.36
CA LEU A 18 -18.59 31.68 -15.00
C LEU A 18 -19.48 30.43 -15.05
N LYS A 19 -20.76 30.53 -14.65
CA LYS A 19 -21.75 29.45 -14.78
C LYS A 19 -21.87 28.97 -16.23
N TYR A 20 -21.70 29.87 -17.20
CA TYR A 20 -21.75 29.57 -18.64
C TYR A 20 -20.37 29.35 -19.28
N GLY A 21 -19.33 29.07 -18.48
CA GLY A 21 -18.03 28.61 -18.99
C GLY A 21 -17.09 29.71 -19.50
N ALA A 22 -17.30 30.97 -19.12
CA ALA A 22 -16.39 32.04 -19.50
C ALA A 22 -14.95 31.78 -19.02
N ASN A 23 -13.99 31.89 -19.94
CA ASN A 23 -12.58 31.67 -19.63
C ASN A 23 -12.12 32.67 -18.54
N PRO A 24 -11.64 32.18 -17.38
CA PRO A 24 -11.26 33.04 -16.26
C PRO A 24 -10.03 33.92 -16.53
N GLY A 25 -9.32 33.68 -17.63
CA GLY A 25 -8.23 34.51 -18.15
C GLY A 25 -8.64 35.65 -19.09
N LEU A 26 -9.94 35.95 -19.22
CA LEU A 26 -10.45 37.10 -19.99
C LEU A 26 -10.74 38.30 -19.08
N GLY A 27 -10.46 39.51 -19.58
CA GLY A 27 -10.81 40.76 -18.92
C GLY A 27 -12.27 41.12 -19.19
N VAL A 28 -12.90 41.88 -18.30
CA VAL A 28 -14.25 42.42 -18.48
C VAL A 28 -14.15 43.93 -18.56
N LYS A 29 -14.62 44.52 -19.66
CA LYS A 29 -14.69 45.98 -19.83
C LYS A 29 -16.14 46.39 -20.06
N ARG A 30 -16.62 47.34 -19.27
CA ARG A 30 -17.91 48.01 -19.50
C ARG A 30 -17.75 48.94 -20.70
N LYS A 31 -18.66 48.86 -21.68
CA LYS A 31 -18.71 49.89 -22.72
C LYS A 31 -19.20 51.19 -22.09
N SER A 32 -18.49 52.28 -22.37
CA SER A 32 -18.70 53.60 -21.76
C SER A 32 -20.09 54.21 -21.98
N GLU A 33 -20.92 53.61 -22.84
CA GLU A 33 -22.22 54.17 -23.23
C GLU A 33 -23.41 53.21 -23.04
N GLU A 34 -23.19 51.95 -22.63
CA GLU A 34 -24.27 50.96 -22.46
C GLU A 34 -24.07 50.11 -21.19
N LYS A 35 -25.14 49.45 -20.71
CA LYS A 35 -25.05 48.40 -19.66
C LYS A 35 -24.45 47.09 -20.19
N GLU A 36 -23.69 47.14 -21.27
CA GLU A 36 -23.04 45.99 -21.89
C GLU A 36 -21.62 45.81 -21.35
N TYR A 37 -21.31 44.55 -21.00
CA TYR A 37 -19.99 44.12 -20.57
C TYR A 37 -19.37 43.27 -21.68
N THR A 38 -18.13 43.58 -22.06
CA THR A 38 -17.41 42.87 -23.12
C THR A 38 -16.27 42.06 -22.52
N LEU A 39 -16.16 40.79 -22.93
CA LEU A 39 -15.02 39.93 -22.62
C LEU A 39 -13.90 40.19 -23.62
N TYR A 40 -12.66 40.40 -23.16
CA TYR A 40 -11.52 40.64 -24.04
C TYR A 40 -10.29 39.79 -23.66
N PRO A 41 -9.50 39.31 -24.66
CA PRO A 41 -8.24 38.62 -24.41
C PRO A 41 -7.25 39.52 -23.68
N LEU A 42 -6.76 39.07 -22.52
CA LEU A 42 -5.76 39.79 -21.75
C LEU A 42 -4.41 39.71 -22.47
N ALA A 43 -4.08 40.72 -23.27
CA ALA A 43 -2.72 40.91 -23.74
C ALA A 43 -1.78 41.15 -22.54
N SER A 44 -0.59 40.57 -22.63
CA SER A 44 0.46 40.38 -21.63
C SER A 44 1.07 41.64 -20.99
N THR A 45 0.44 42.81 -21.10
CA THR A 45 1.10 44.10 -20.82
C THR A 45 0.87 44.66 -19.42
N ASN A 46 0.13 44.01 -18.52
CA ASN A 46 0.05 44.44 -17.12
C ASN A 46 -0.21 43.29 -16.13
N SER A 47 0.85 42.65 -15.64
CA SER A 47 0.79 41.62 -14.59
C SER A 47 0.26 42.14 -13.24
N ASN A 48 0.34 43.45 -12.99
CA ASN A 48 -0.06 44.08 -11.73
C ASN A 48 -1.47 44.70 -11.73
N GLY A 49 -2.12 44.83 -12.90
CA GLY A 49 -3.43 45.50 -13.03
C GLY A 49 -4.61 44.70 -12.48
N ASN A 50 -4.40 43.44 -12.06
CA ASN A 50 -5.47 42.48 -11.82
C ASN A 50 -5.58 42.00 -10.35
N GLY A 51 -4.94 42.69 -9.41
CA GLY A 51 -5.04 42.36 -7.99
C GLY A 51 -6.48 42.44 -7.47
N VAL A 52 -7.28 43.38 -7.98
CA VAL A 52 -8.66 43.62 -7.55
C VAL A 52 -9.61 42.54 -8.05
N LEU A 53 -9.56 42.16 -9.34
CA LEU A 53 -10.41 41.07 -9.86
C LEU A 53 -9.99 39.71 -9.27
N LYS A 54 -8.69 39.46 -9.08
CA LYS A 54 -8.20 38.24 -8.42
C LYS A 54 -8.66 38.17 -6.96
N LYS A 55 -8.58 39.28 -6.21
CA LYS A 55 -9.08 39.40 -4.83
C LYS A 55 -10.61 39.31 -4.76
N LEU A 56 -11.35 39.93 -5.68
CA LEU A 56 -12.81 39.84 -5.75
C LEU A 56 -13.25 38.42 -6.12
N LYS A 57 -12.58 37.77 -7.07
CA LYS A 57 -12.80 36.34 -7.38
C LYS A 57 -12.56 35.48 -6.14
N GLN A 58 -11.44 35.67 -5.44
CA GLN A 58 -11.13 34.92 -4.22
C GLN A 58 -12.17 35.17 -3.11
N LYS A 59 -12.56 36.43 -2.89
CA LYS A 59 -13.51 36.82 -1.85
C LYS A 59 -14.96 36.38 -2.13
N ILE A 60 -15.45 36.56 -3.35
CA ILE A 60 -16.87 36.35 -3.72
C ILE A 60 -17.14 34.91 -4.17
N LEU A 61 -16.19 34.26 -4.85
CA LEU A 61 -16.39 32.92 -5.41
C LEU A 61 -15.87 31.83 -4.48
N ILE A 62 -14.88 32.11 -3.63
CA ILE A 62 -14.27 31.07 -2.79
C ILE A 62 -14.56 31.34 -1.31
N GLU A 63 -14.15 32.50 -0.78
CA GLU A 63 -14.22 32.76 0.67
C GLU A 63 -15.67 32.86 1.18
N GLN A 64 -16.57 33.55 0.47
CA GLN A 64 -17.94 33.73 0.93
C GLN A 64 -18.76 32.42 0.93
N PRO A 65 -18.84 31.63 -0.16
CA PRO A 65 -19.55 30.35 -0.14
C PRO A 65 -18.97 29.37 0.87
N LEU A 66 -17.64 29.35 1.03
CA LEU A 66 -16.98 28.50 2.03
C LEU A 66 -17.30 28.96 3.46
N LYS A 67 -17.38 30.28 3.70
CA LYS A 67 -17.77 30.84 5.01
C LYS A 67 -19.23 30.53 5.33
N GLU A 68 -20.14 30.65 4.36
CA GLU A 68 -21.55 30.28 4.50
C GLU A 68 -21.67 28.77 4.81
N PHE A 69 -20.91 27.94 4.10
CA PHE A 69 -20.84 26.50 4.36
C PHE A 69 -20.35 26.18 5.78
N HIS A 70 -19.25 26.77 6.24
CA HIS A 70 -18.74 26.54 7.60
C HIS A 70 -19.64 27.10 8.70
N THR A 71 -20.42 28.13 8.40
CA THR A 71 -21.44 28.65 9.33
C THR A 71 -22.59 27.66 9.48
N LYS A 72 -23.01 27.03 8.37
CA LYS A 72 -24.06 26.01 8.35
C LYS A 72 -23.59 24.66 8.93
N TYR A 73 -22.34 24.29 8.66
CA TYR A 73 -21.73 23.02 9.08
C TYR A 73 -20.42 23.24 9.86
N PRO A 74 -20.50 23.72 11.11
CA PRO A 74 -19.31 24.03 11.91
C PRO A 74 -18.47 22.78 12.22
N THR A 75 -19.07 21.59 12.20
CA THR A 75 -18.41 20.31 12.46
C THR A 75 -17.55 19.81 11.29
N TYR A 76 -17.68 20.40 10.10
CA TYR A 76 -16.97 19.92 8.91
C TYR A 76 -15.44 20.01 9.05
N SER A 77 -14.93 21.15 9.53
CA SER A 77 -13.49 21.34 9.76
C SER A 77 -12.94 20.43 10.86
N LEU A 78 -13.77 20.10 11.86
CA LEU A 78 -13.42 19.14 12.91
C LEU A 78 -13.25 17.72 12.34
N LEU A 79 -14.21 17.26 11.53
CA LEU A 79 -14.11 15.98 10.84
C LEU A 79 -12.89 15.92 9.93
N GLN A 80 -12.61 16.96 9.15
CA GLN A 80 -11.39 17.03 8.35
C GLN A 80 -10.13 16.89 9.21
N SER A 81 -10.06 17.61 10.34
CA SER A 81 -8.92 17.50 11.26
C SER A 81 -8.78 16.09 11.85
N TYR A 82 -9.89 15.41 12.16
CA TYR A 82 -9.86 14.02 12.62
C TYR A 82 -9.37 13.07 11.54
N VAL A 83 -9.75 13.26 10.29
CA VAL A 83 -9.21 12.49 9.16
C VAL A 83 -7.69 12.73 9.01
N GLU A 84 -7.24 13.98 9.04
CA GLU A 84 -5.81 14.32 8.90
C GLU A 84 -4.95 13.77 10.03
N LYS A 85 -5.49 13.77 11.26
CA LYS A 85 -4.85 13.22 12.45
C LYS A 85 -5.10 11.72 12.63
N GLN A 86 -5.93 11.13 11.75
CA GLN A 86 -6.38 9.76 11.79
C GLN A 86 -6.97 9.34 13.16
N ASN A 87 -7.77 10.22 13.75
CA ASN A 87 -8.44 9.97 15.01
C ASN A 87 -9.78 9.25 14.77
N VAL A 88 -9.71 7.92 14.60
CA VAL A 88 -10.87 7.04 14.33
C VAL A 88 -12.01 7.29 15.31
N ARG A 89 -11.73 7.22 16.61
CA ARG A 89 -12.74 7.31 17.66
C ARG A 89 -13.48 8.65 17.66
N ALA A 90 -12.76 9.75 17.44
CA ALA A 90 -13.39 11.06 17.37
C ALA A 90 -14.22 11.20 16.09
N PHE A 91 -13.71 10.70 14.95
CA PHE A 91 -14.40 10.73 13.68
C PHE A 91 -15.74 9.97 13.74
N GLU A 92 -15.73 8.70 14.17
CA GLU A 92 -16.93 7.88 14.32
C GLU A 92 -17.95 8.50 15.27
N LYS A 93 -17.49 8.96 16.43
CA LYS A 93 -18.37 9.58 17.43
C LYS A 93 -19.07 10.82 16.89
N THR A 94 -18.37 11.64 16.10
CA THR A 94 -18.95 12.84 15.50
C THR A 94 -19.94 12.50 14.38
N LEU A 95 -19.69 11.46 13.58
CA LEU A 95 -20.60 11.04 12.50
C LEU A 95 -22.00 10.66 12.99
N VAL A 96 -22.13 10.03 14.16
CA VAL A 96 -23.44 9.58 14.71
C VAL A 96 -24.41 10.73 14.98
N GLY A 97 -23.90 11.94 15.24
CA GLY A 97 -24.70 13.08 15.67
C GLY A 97 -25.04 14.09 14.58
N ILE A 98 -24.73 13.82 13.31
CA ILE A 98 -24.84 14.80 12.22
C ILE A 98 -25.51 14.22 10.97
N ASP A 99 -26.12 15.11 10.17
CA ASP A 99 -26.52 14.79 8.81
C ASP A 99 -25.32 14.93 7.87
N PHE A 100 -24.50 13.87 7.86
CA PHE A 100 -23.27 13.83 7.07
C PHE A 100 -23.52 13.85 5.56
N VAL A 101 -24.60 13.20 5.10
CA VAL A 101 -24.92 13.09 3.66
C VAL A 101 -25.27 14.45 3.08
N SER A 102 -26.13 15.23 3.74
CA SER A 102 -26.48 16.57 3.28
C SER A 102 -25.26 17.49 3.25
N MET A 103 -24.40 17.38 4.25
CA MET A 103 -23.15 18.14 4.37
C MET A 103 -22.18 17.85 3.22
N GLU A 104 -21.92 16.57 2.91
CA GLU A 104 -21.04 16.16 1.80
C GLU A 104 -21.61 16.54 0.42
N LYS A 105 -22.93 16.43 0.23
CA LYS A 105 -23.59 16.87 -1.02
C LYS A 105 -23.42 18.36 -1.26
N GLU A 106 -23.53 19.18 -0.22
CA GLU A 106 -23.37 20.62 -0.34
C GLU A 106 -21.93 21.01 -0.65
N MET A 107 -20.93 20.36 -0.01
CA MET A 107 -19.53 20.55 -0.39
C MET A 107 -19.31 20.17 -1.86
N ARG A 108 -19.84 19.03 -2.30
CA ARG A 108 -19.74 18.62 -3.70
C ARG A 108 -20.39 19.59 -4.67
N ARG A 109 -21.53 20.17 -4.30
CA ARG A 109 -22.17 21.21 -5.12
C ARG A 109 -21.20 22.38 -5.30
N LEU A 110 -20.60 22.87 -4.21
CA LEU A 110 -19.62 23.95 -4.25
C LEU A 110 -18.39 23.58 -5.10
N GLN A 111 -17.95 22.32 -5.06
CA GLN A 111 -16.86 21.84 -5.90
C GLN A 111 -17.23 21.78 -7.39
N ARG A 112 -18.42 21.28 -7.74
CA ARG A 112 -18.91 21.22 -9.14
C ARG A 112 -19.13 22.61 -9.74
N GLU A 113 -19.52 23.58 -8.91
CA GLU A 113 -19.72 24.97 -9.30
C GLU A 113 -18.41 25.78 -9.33
N ASN A 114 -17.25 25.13 -9.13
CA ASN A 114 -15.91 25.74 -9.07
C ASN A 114 -15.73 26.81 -7.99
N PHE A 115 -16.57 26.80 -6.94
CA PHE A 115 -16.42 27.66 -5.77
C PHE A 115 -15.35 27.12 -4.80
N VAL A 116 -15.16 25.81 -4.78
CA VAL A 116 -14.08 25.14 -4.04
C VAL A 116 -13.29 24.29 -5.04
N PRO A 117 -11.96 24.38 -5.11
CA PRO A 117 -11.19 23.59 -6.05
C PRO A 117 -11.35 22.10 -5.74
N MET A 118 -11.65 21.29 -6.76
CA MET A 118 -11.68 19.83 -6.62
C MET A 118 -10.30 19.25 -6.29
N GLU A 119 -9.19 19.96 -6.57
CA GLU A 119 -7.84 19.52 -6.21
C GLU A 119 -6.99 20.73 -5.79
N ILE A 120 -6.19 20.59 -4.74
CA ILE A 120 -5.15 21.57 -4.42
C ILE A 120 -3.93 21.24 -5.31
N PRO A 121 -3.46 22.14 -6.19
CA PRO A 121 -2.25 21.90 -6.97
C PRO A 121 -1.06 21.81 -6.02
N ARG A 122 -0.47 20.62 -5.87
CA ARG A 122 0.82 20.44 -5.19
C ARG A 122 1.94 20.49 -6.22
N THR A 123 3.00 21.22 -5.89
CA THR A 123 4.23 21.35 -6.68
C THR A 123 5.10 20.10 -6.67
N THR A 124 4.77 19.08 -5.87
CA THR A 124 5.48 17.80 -5.82
C THR A 124 4.48 16.64 -5.72
N ARG A 125 4.50 15.80 -6.75
CA ARG A 125 3.82 14.50 -7.00
C ARG A 125 2.56 14.17 -6.17
N ASP A 126 1.51 13.87 -6.95
CA ASP A 126 0.18 13.39 -6.59
C ASP A 126 -0.80 14.45 -6.06
N GLY A 127 -1.61 14.97 -6.99
CA GLY A 127 -2.74 15.84 -6.72
C GLY A 127 -3.84 15.06 -6.00
N ALA A 128 -3.97 15.30 -4.69
CA ALA A 128 -5.10 14.81 -3.92
C ALA A 128 -5.97 16.00 -3.48
N ASP A 129 -7.27 15.88 -3.70
CA ASP A 129 -8.27 16.76 -3.10
C ASP A 129 -8.11 16.71 -1.57
N LYS A 130 -7.73 17.82 -0.94
CA LYS A 130 -7.78 17.95 0.53
C LYS A 130 -8.84 18.94 1.00
N THR A 131 -9.62 19.47 0.07
CA THR A 131 -10.68 20.44 0.37
C THR A 131 -11.95 19.78 0.85
N SER A 132 -12.22 18.54 0.43
CA SER A 132 -13.34 17.73 0.92
C SER A 132 -12.92 16.65 1.92
N ILE A 133 -13.84 16.19 2.77
CA ILE A 133 -13.59 15.02 3.64
C ILE A 133 -13.38 13.79 2.76
N LEU A 134 -14.23 13.61 1.74
CA LEU A 134 -14.06 12.60 0.69
C LEU A 134 -12.63 12.58 0.11
N GLY A 135 -12.16 13.73 -0.35
CA GLY A 135 -10.84 13.89 -0.93
C GLY A 135 -9.74 13.50 0.05
N ASN A 136 -9.86 13.97 1.28
CA ASN A 136 -8.89 13.71 2.33
C ASN A 136 -8.82 12.20 2.65
N ILE A 137 -9.98 11.56 2.81
CA ILE A 137 -10.10 10.13 3.09
C ILE A 137 -9.58 9.27 1.93
N THR A 138 -9.94 9.61 0.69
CA THR A 138 -9.43 8.92 -0.51
C THR A 138 -7.93 9.16 -0.72
N SER A 139 -7.38 10.26 -0.21
CA SER A 139 -5.92 10.50 -0.21
C SER A 139 -5.15 9.68 0.83
N LEU A 140 -5.84 9.18 1.86
CA LEU A 140 -5.26 8.23 2.81
C LEU A 140 -5.09 6.84 2.19
N ALA A 141 -5.81 6.56 1.10
CA ALA A 141 -5.63 5.37 0.31
C ALA A 141 -4.33 5.46 -0.50
N ARG A 142 -3.17 5.46 0.17
CA ARG A 142 -1.87 5.47 -0.48
C ARG A 142 -1.48 4.03 -0.81
N VAL A 143 -1.67 3.66 -2.07
CA VAL A 143 -0.88 2.64 -2.75
C VAL A 143 0.53 3.22 -2.90
N ARG A 144 1.48 2.69 -2.12
CA ARG A 144 2.89 3.10 -2.22
C ARG A 144 3.53 2.21 -3.28
N VAL A 145 3.36 2.61 -4.54
CA VAL A 145 4.07 2.01 -5.68
C VAL A 145 5.55 2.31 -5.55
N GLN A 146 6.29 1.41 -4.91
CA GLN A 146 7.69 1.04 -5.15
C GLN A 146 8.22 0.39 -3.87
N TYR A 147 8.43 -0.94 -3.92
CA TYR A 147 9.26 -1.70 -2.98
C TYR A 147 10.46 -0.88 -2.54
N LYS A 148 10.39 -0.27 -1.36
CA LYS A 148 11.56 0.40 -0.79
C LYS A 148 11.89 -0.02 0.62
N ASN A 149 11.00 -0.63 1.41
CA ASN A 149 11.37 -1.14 2.74
C ASN A 149 10.41 -2.19 3.36
N PRO A 150 10.91 -3.01 4.32
CA PRO A 150 10.10 -3.93 5.16
C PRO A 150 8.94 -3.31 5.96
N GLN A 151 8.79 -1.98 5.90
CA GLN A 151 7.70 -1.24 6.53
C GLN A 151 6.34 -1.44 5.83
N GLU A 152 6.30 -2.00 4.62
CA GLU A 152 5.07 -2.16 3.82
C GLU A 152 4.16 -3.29 4.35
N CYS A 153 4.74 -4.40 4.85
CA CYS A 153 3.98 -5.46 5.52
C CYS A 153 3.60 -5.13 6.98
N TRP A 154 4.22 -4.10 7.53
CA TRP A 154 4.10 -3.69 8.92
C TRP A 154 3.02 -2.61 8.99
N ALA A 155 1.76 -3.04 9.12
CA ALA A 155 0.65 -2.15 9.48
C ALA A 155 0.79 -1.64 10.94
N PHE A 156 1.89 -0.96 11.26
CA PHE A 156 2.07 -0.25 12.52
C PHE A 156 1.65 1.22 12.35
N GLY A 157 0.71 1.65 13.18
CA GLY A 157 0.19 3.01 13.22
C GLY A 157 -0.68 3.36 12.01
N LYS A 158 -0.85 4.68 11.83
CA LYS A 158 -1.55 5.50 10.80
C LYS A 158 -2.30 4.85 9.62
N TYR A 159 -1.86 3.72 9.10
CA TYR A 159 -2.52 2.98 8.03
C TYR A 159 -3.76 2.22 8.52
N ALA A 160 -3.69 1.58 9.69
CA ALA A 160 -4.85 0.89 10.28
C ALA A 160 -5.99 1.88 10.60
N GLU A 161 -5.65 3.06 11.12
CA GLU A 161 -6.61 4.12 11.40
C GLU A 161 -7.23 4.73 10.14
N ALA A 162 -6.49 4.76 9.02
CA ALA A 162 -7.02 5.22 7.73
C ALA A 162 -8.13 4.29 7.22
N ILE A 163 -7.97 2.98 7.39
CA ILE A 163 -8.96 1.97 7.00
C ILE A 163 -10.25 2.14 7.79
N GLU A 164 -10.16 2.28 9.12
CA GLU A 164 -11.36 2.49 9.96
C GLU A 164 -12.09 3.80 9.63
N ILE A 165 -11.36 4.87 9.33
CA ILE A 165 -11.95 6.13 8.89
C ILE A 165 -12.70 5.98 7.55
N GLN A 166 -12.13 5.23 6.60
CA GLN A 166 -12.79 4.93 5.33
C GLN A 166 -14.07 4.10 5.53
N LYS A 167 -14.05 3.10 6.41
CA LYS A 167 -15.21 2.26 6.76
C LYS A 167 -16.32 3.07 7.41
N ALA A 168 -15.96 3.94 8.35
CA ALA A 168 -16.90 4.85 8.98
C ALA A 168 -17.54 5.82 7.97
N TYR A 169 -16.73 6.39 7.07
CA TYR A 169 -17.24 7.26 5.99
C TYR A 169 -18.17 6.52 5.05
N TYR A 170 -17.76 5.36 4.53
CA TYR A 170 -18.58 4.54 3.64
C TYR A 170 -19.92 4.16 4.29
N SER A 171 -19.89 3.70 5.54
CA SER A 171 -21.10 3.34 6.30
C SER A 171 -22.07 4.52 6.46
N ALA A 172 -21.55 5.74 6.59
CA ALA A 172 -22.36 6.95 6.68
C ALA A 172 -23.01 7.35 5.34
N ILE A 173 -22.37 7.03 4.21
CA ILE A 173 -22.85 7.42 2.87
C ILE A 173 -23.50 6.29 2.07
N GLN A 174 -23.43 5.03 2.52
CA GLN A 174 -23.80 3.84 1.73
C GLN A 174 -25.24 3.86 1.16
N LYS A 175 -26.17 4.55 1.82
CA LYS A 175 -27.57 4.68 1.36
C LYS A 175 -27.76 5.73 0.26
N ASP A 176 -26.74 6.54 0.00
CA ASP A 176 -26.75 7.59 -1.02
C ASP A 176 -25.96 7.16 -2.25
N GLU A 177 -26.67 6.79 -3.32
CA GLU A 177 -26.06 6.22 -4.53
C GLU A 177 -25.05 7.16 -5.21
N ASP A 178 -25.29 8.47 -5.20
CA ASP A 178 -24.41 9.45 -5.84
C ASP A 178 -23.08 9.60 -5.08
N LEU A 179 -23.15 9.75 -3.75
CA LEU A 179 -21.95 9.84 -2.92
C LEU A 179 -21.20 8.51 -2.91
N LYS A 180 -21.90 7.38 -2.79
CA LYS A 180 -21.31 6.04 -2.81
C LYS A 180 -20.56 5.80 -4.11
N ARG A 181 -21.21 5.98 -5.26
CA ARG A 181 -20.59 5.79 -6.58
C ARG A 181 -19.30 6.57 -6.69
N SER A 182 -19.33 7.84 -6.30
CA SER A 182 -18.18 8.69 -6.53
C SER A 182 -17.11 8.57 -5.43
N PHE A 183 -17.44 8.07 -4.24
CA PHE A 183 -16.43 7.57 -3.29
C PHE A 183 -15.64 6.39 -3.90
N LEU A 184 -16.35 5.39 -4.44
CA LEU A 184 -15.72 4.23 -5.07
C LEU A 184 -14.89 4.61 -6.30
N GLU A 185 -15.33 5.56 -7.13
CA GLU A 185 -14.54 6.06 -8.27
C GLU A 185 -13.26 6.78 -7.84
N ASN A 186 -13.29 7.56 -6.75
CA ASN A 186 -12.10 8.26 -6.26
C ASN A 186 -11.12 7.31 -5.57
N LEU A 187 -11.61 6.27 -4.89
CA LEU A 187 -10.77 5.19 -4.36
C LEU A 187 -10.07 4.44 -5.50
N GLY A 188 -10.83 3.98 -6.51
CA GLY A 188 -10.27 3.23 -7.64
C GLY A 188 -9.21 3.97 -8.44
N ARG A 189 -9.16 5.32 -8.37
CA ARG A 189 -8.13 6.14 -9.00
C ARG A 189 -6.85 6.30 -8.17
N ARG A 190 -6.91 6.13 -6.84
CA ARG A 190 -5.85 6.55 -5.92
C ARG A 190 -5.22 5.40 -5.12
N GLY A 191 -5.86 4.25 -5.11
CA GLY A 191 -5.39 3.06 -4.43
C GLY A 191 -6.55 2.39 -3.72
N ALA A 192 -6.74 1.10 -3.98
CA ALA A 192 -7.92 0.41 -3.48
C ALA A 192 -7.60 -0.30 -2.17
N PHE A 193 -8.41 0.01 -1.14
CA PHE A 193 -8.35 -0.62 0.17
C PHE A 193 -9.60 -1.46 0.34
N TRP A 194 -9.40 -2.68 0.82
CA TRP A 194 -10.27 -3.81 0.49
C TRP A 194 -10.85 -4.46 1.73
N GLU A 195 -11.75 -3.74 2.39
CA GLU A 195 -12.61 -4.32 3.43
C GLU A 195 -14.05 -4.51 2.93
N ASP A 196 -14.73 -5.51 3.50
CA ASP A 196 -15.83 -6.22 2.86
C ASP A 196 -17.22 -5.62 3.16
N PRO A 197 -17.40 -4.33 2.86
CA PRO A 197 -18.42 -4.05 1.84
C PRO A 197 -17.88 -3.29 0.63
N ILE A 198 -16.79 -2.54 0.78
CA ILE A 198 -16.20 -1.71 -0.28
C ILE A 198 -15.57 -2.59 -1.37
N PHE A 199 -14.92 -3.69 -0.97
CA PHE A 199 -14.35 -4.66 -1.91
C PHE A 199 -15.43 -5.30 -2.79
N SER A 200 -16.46 -5.85 -2.16
CA SER A 200 -17.56 -6.54 -2.85
C SER A 200 -18.21 -5.66 -3.94
N GLU A 201 -18.34 -4.35 -3.72
CA GLU A 201 -18.91 -3.42 -4.71
C GLU A 201 -17.94 -3.05 -5.85
N GLN A 202 -16.64 -3.12 -5.62
CA GLN A 202 -15.63 -2.86 -6.64
C GLN A 202 -15.25 -4.11 -7.43
N MET A 203 -15.47 -5.31 -6.86
CA MET A 203 -15.11 -6.58 -7.46
C MET A 203 -15.59 -6.75 -8.90
N PRO A 204 -16.85 -6.41 -9.28
CA PRO A 204 -17.29 -6.55 -10.68
C PRO A 204 -16.46 -5.75 -11.69
N LYS A 205 -15.79 -4.67 -11.26
CA LYS A 205 -14.93 -3.84 -12.11
C LYS A 205 -13.51 -4.41 -12.27
N LEU A 206 -13.12 -5.31 -11.36
CA LEU A 206 -11.82 -5.97 -11.34
C LEU A 206 -11.85 -7.33 -12.06
N LEU A 207 -13.06 -7.78 -12.41
CA LEU A 207 -13.32 -9.03 -13.12
C LEU A 207 -13.45 -8.75 -14.63
N SER A 208 -12.66 -9.47 -15.42
CA SER A 208 -12.80 -9.57 -16.87
C SER A 208 -13.26 -10.99 -17.23
N GLY A 209 -14.56 -11.24 -17.09
CA GLY A 209 -15.14 -12.59 -17.15
C GLY A 209 -14.66 -13.46 -15.99
N ASP A 210 -14.09 -14.62 -16.29
CA ASP A 210 -13.56 -15.56 -15.28
C ASP A 210 -12.13 -15.23 -14.81
N ARG A 211 -11.55 -14.13 -15.28
CA ARG A 211 -10.19 -13.70 -14.92
C ARG A 211 -10.24 -12.46 -14.05
N VAL A 212 -9.38 -12.44 -13.05
CA VAL A 212 -9.08 -11.26 -12.23
C VAL A 212 -7.87 -10.57 -12.83
N ASP A 213 -7.92 -9.25 -13.00
CA ASP A 213 -6.74 -8.47 -13.39
C ASP A 213 -5.82 -8.21 -12.18
N TRP A 214 -4.93 -9.17 -11.91
CA TRP A 214 -3.99 -9.11 -10.80
C TRP A 214 -2.97 -7.97 -10.87
N SER A 215 -2.81 -7.32 -12.02
CA SER A 215 -1.83 -6.23 -12.20
C SER A 215 -2.19 -4.96 -11.44
N GLY A 216 -3.48 -4.79 -11.10
CA GLY A 216 -3.98 -3.66 -10.32
C GLY A 216 -3.80 -3.80 -8.81
N PHE A 217 -3.25 -4.92 -8.32
CA PHE A 217 -3.16 -5.21 -6.88
C PHE A 217 -1.73 -5.11 -6.37
N GLU A 218 -1.55 -4.34 -5.29
CA GLU A 218 -0.40 -4.50 -4.40
C GLU A 218 -0.67 -5.73 -3.53
N LEU A 219 0.16 -6.77 -3.68
CA LEU A 219 -0.10 -8.06 -3.02
C LEU A 219 0.04 -7.95 -1.50
N GLU A 220 0.94 -7.11 -1.02
CA GLU A 220 1.20 -6.82 0.38
C GLU A 220 -0.05 -6.32 1.11
N ASP A 221 -0.85 -5.48 0.43
CA ASP A 221 -2.13 -4.98 0.91
C ASP A 221 -3.19 -6.07 0.85
N LEU A 222 -3.27 -6.80 -0.28
CA LEU A 222 -4.26 -7.85 -0.45
C LEU A 222 -4.12 -8.98 0.57
N VAL A 223 -2.89 -9.38 0.93
CA VAL A 223 -2.65 -10.44 1.92
C VAL A 223 -3.03 -10.03 3.34
N GLN A 224 -3.29 -8.74 3.62
CA GLN A 224 -3.88 -8.32 4.89
C GLN A 224 -5.34 -8.76 5.01
N HIS A 225 -6.03 -8.96 3.89
CA HIS A 225 -7.47 -9.20 3.79
C HIS A 225 -7.74 -10.62 3.27
N LYS A 226 -7.64 -11.62 4.15
CA LYS A 226 -7.73 -13.04 3.76
C LYS A 226 -9.07 -13.41 3.11
N GLU A 227 -10.19 -12.81 3.54
CA GLU A 227 -11.52 -13.09 2.99
C GLU A 227 -11.62 -12.63 1.54
N THR A 228 -11.17 -11.40 1.29
CA THR A 228 -11.04 -10.82 -0.05
C THR A 228 -10.15 -11.67 -0.96
N LEU A 229 -8.98 -12.06 -0.45
CA LEU A 229 -8.06 -12.91 -1.19
C LEU A 229 -8.71 -14.26 -1.57
N ASP A 230 -9.40 -14.92 -0.63
CA ASP A 230 -10.08 -16.20 -0.89
C ASP A 230 -11.13 -16.05 -1.99
N LEU A 231 -11.93 -14.98 -1.92
CA LEU A 231 -12.96 -14.69 -2.89
C LEU A 231 -12.40 -14.44 -4.30
N MET A 232 -11.28 -13.71 -4.42
CA MET A 232 -10.61 -13.47 -5.71
C MET A 232 -9.98 -14.74 -6.28
N MET A 233 -9.26 -15.50 -5.45
CA MET A 233 -8.63 -16.75 -5.89
C MET A 233 -9.68 -17.79 -6.31
N LYS A 234 -10.82 -17.84 -5.61
CA LYS A 234 -11.96 -18.69 -5.98
C LYS A 234 -12.52 -18.35 -7.36
N HIS A 235 -12.55 -17.06 -7.71
CA HIS A 235 -13.10 -16.59 -8.98
C HIS A 235 -12.13 -16.82 -10.15
N ASP A 236 -10.83 -16.84 -9.90
CA ASP A 236 -9.80 -17.08 -10.92
C ASP A 236 -9.37 -18.55 -10.96
N SER A 237 -10.24 -19.39 -11.54
CA SER A 237 -10.00 -20.84 -11.66
C SER A 237 -8.75 -21.23 -12.46
N LYS A 238 -8.19 -20.31 -13.27
CA LYS A 238 -7.01 -20.53 -14.13
C LYS A 238 -5.81 -19.71 -13.67
N MET A 239 -5.79 -19.31 -12.39
CA MET A 239 -4.71 -18.55 -11.80
C MET A 239 -3.34 -19.19 -12.07
N GLU A 240 -2.39 -18.35 -12.49
CA GLU A 240 -1.03 -18.76 -12.79
C GLU A 240 -0.32 -19.27 -11.52
N THR A 241 0.39 -20.40 -11.66
CA THR A 241 1.22 -20.98 -10.59
C THR A 241 2.20 -19.96 -9.99
N GLY A 242 2.86 -19.15 -10.82
CA GLY A 242 3.81 -18.14 -10.34
C GLY A 242 3.17 -17.14 -9.38
N LEU A 243 1.95 -16.69 -9.71
CA LEU A 243 1.18 -15.77 -8.87
C LEU A 243 0.74 -16.44 -7.55
N LYS A 244 0.24 -17.67 -7.60
CA LYS A 244 -0.11 -18.44 -6.39
C LYS A 244 1.08 -18.56 -5.43
N GLN A 245 2.25 -18.88 -5.96
CA GLN A 245 3.48 -19.01 -5.18
C GLN A 245 3.94 -17.67 -4.61
N LYS A 246 3.82 -16.59 -5.40
CA LYS A 246 4.11 -15.22 -4.94
C LYS A 246 3.18 -14.81 -3.79
N ILE A 247 1.87 -15.08 -3.88
CA ILE A 247 0.91 -14.76 -2.82
C ILE A 247 1.28 -15.47 -1.51
N VAL A 248 1.67 -16.76 -1.56
CA VAL A 248 2.14 -17.50 -0.38
C VAL A 248 3.41 -16.86 0.19
N GLY A 249 4.39 -16.56 -0.66
CA GLY A 249 5.65 -15.93 -0.26
C GLY A 249 5.43 -14.58 0.44
N VAL A 250 4.67 -13.68 -0.20
CA VAL A 250 4.34 -12.35 0.35
C VAL A 250 3.53 -12.47 1.64
N SER A 251 2.57 -13.41 1.72
CA SER A 251 1.79 -13.64 2.94
C SER A 251 2.68 -14.03 4.13
N LEU A 252 3.63 -14.95 3.91
CA LEU A 252 4.57 -15.40 4.93
C LEU A 252 5.59 -14.33 5.31
N PHE A 253 6.06 -13.55 4.33
CA PHE A 253 6.91 -12.40 4.55
C PHE A 253 6.20 -11.35 5.42
N CYS A 254 4.91 -11.09 5.15
CA CYS A 254 4.10 -10.14 5.91
C CYS A 254 3.58 -10.69 7.26
N GLY A 255 3.95 -11.91 7.67
CA GLY A 255 3.46 -12.51 8.91
C GLY A 255 1.95 -12.79 8.91
N LYS A 256 1.37 -13.11 7.73
CA LYS A 256 -0.05 -13.44 7.52
C LYS A 256 -0.23 -14.91 7.12
N PRO A 257 0.04 -15.87 8.03
CA PRO A 257 -0.06 -17.29 7.71
C PRO A 257 -1.47 -17.73 7.30
N LYS A 258 -2.52 -17.08 7.82
CA LYS A 258 -3.92 -17.35 7.40
C LYS A 258 -4.17 -17.03 5.92
N SER A 259 -3.52 -16.00 5.38
CA SER A 259 -3.62 -15.63 3.97
C SER A 259 -2.83 -16.59 3.09
N ALA A 260 -1.67 -17.07 3.59
CA ALA A 260 -0.95 -18.16 2.95
C ALA A 260 -1.80 -19.45 2.93
N GLU A 261 -2.44 -19.83 4.04
CA GLU A 261 -3.35 -20.98 4.11
C GLU A 261 -4.50 -20.89 3.09
N VAL A 262 -5.08 -19.70 2.90
CA VAL A 262 -6.08 -19.45 1.86
C VAL A 262 -5.52 -19.75 0.48
N ALA A 263 -4.34 -19.20 0.16
CA ALA A 263 -3.72 -19.42 -1.14
C ALA A 263 -3.37 -20.89 -1.41
N LEU A 264 -2.94 -21.61 -0.37
CA LEU A 264 -2.61 -23.03 -0.43
C LEU A 264 -3.82 -23.92 -0.75
N LYS A 265 -5.06 -23.49 -0.49
CA LYS A 265 -6.27 -24.24 -0.92
C LYS A 265 -6.33 -24.44 -2.44
N TYR A 266 -5.67 -23.57 -3.19
CA TYR A 266 -5.69 -23.54 -4.66
C TYR A 266 -4.42 -24.16 -5.29
N PHE A 267 -3.56 -24.77 -4.48
CA PHE A 267 -2.37 -25.48 -4.93
C PHE A 267 -2.71 -26.91 -5.35
N SER A 268 -2.10 -27.35 -6.44
CA SER A 268 -1.93 -28.76 -6.79
C SER A 268 -0.69 -29.34 -6.11
N GLU A 269 -0.62 -30.67 -5.99
CA GLU A 269 0.55 -31.35 -5.41
C GLU A 269 1.88 -30.94 -6.07
N ASN A 270 1.86 -30.73 -7.39
CA ASN A 270 3.06 -30.33 -8.14
C ASN A 270 3.55 -28.91 -7.77
N GLU A 271 2.65 -28.03 -7.34
CA GLU A 271 2.97 -26.65 -6.93
C GLU A 271 3.63 -26.62 -5.55
N TYR A 272 3.34 -27.59 -4.68
CA TYR A 272 4.10 -27.80 -3.44
C TYR A 272 5.53 -28.30 -3.72
N ARG A 273 5.69 -29.24 -4.65
CA ARG A 273 7.01 -29.80 -4.98
C ARG A 273 7.93 -28.80 -5.66
N ASN A 274 7.37 -28.01 -6.57
CA ASN A 274 8.11 -27.05 -7.40
C ASN A 274 7.87 -25.60 -6.96
N PHE A 275 7.96 -25.35 -5.65
CA PHE A 275 7.82 -24.00 -5.11
C PHE A 275 8.99 -23.11 -5.56
N SER A 276 8.69 -21.88 -6.01
CA SER A 276 9.72 -20.98 -6.54
C SER A 276 10.83 -20.75 -5.53
N THR A 277 12.07 -20.79 -6.02
CA THR A 277 13.26 -20.42 -5.26
C THR A 277 13.23 -18.97 -4.82
N ASP A 278 12.46 -18.10 -5.48
CA ASP A 278 12.27 -16.70 -5.07
C ASP A 278 11.57 -16.61 -3.70
N TYR A 279 10.74 -17.60 -3.33
CA TYR A 279 9.87 -17.54 -2.14
C TYR A 279 10.17 -18.61 -1.08
N VAL A 280 10.97 -19.64 -1.41
CA VAL A 280 11.17 -20.82 -0.57
C VAL A 280 11.67 -20.49 0.84
N ASN A 281 12.50 -19.46 1.00
CA ASN A 281 13.01 -19.06 2.30
C ASN A 281 11.93 -18.46 3.22
N PHE A 282 10.85 -17.90 2.67
CA PHE A 282 9.74 -17.39 3.47
C PHE A 282 8.97 -18.50 4.20
N LEU A 283 9.08 -19.75 3.76
CA LEU A 283 8.54 -20.91 4.48
C LEU A 283 9.14 -21.06 5.89
N LEU A 284 10.35 -20.55 6.13
CA LEU A 284 10.99 -20.57 7.45
C LEU A 284 10.26 -19.71 8.49
N ASN A 285 9.37 -18.81 8.07
CA ASN A 285 8.58 -17.97 8.98
C ASN A 285 7.42 -18.72 9.64
N ASP A 286 6.98 -19.86 9.08
CA ASP A 286 5.88 -20.66 9.63
C ASP A 286 6.17 -22.15 9.47
N SER A 287 6.48 -22.82 10.58
CA SER A 287 6.86 -24.24 10.57
C SER A 287 5.73 -25.17 10.19
N LYS A 288 4.45 -24.79 10.38
CA LYS A 288 3.31 -25.62 9.99
C LYS A 288 3.15 -25.63 8.48
N ILE A 289 3.26 -24.45 7.86
CA ILE A 289 3.22 -24.31 6.41
C ILE A 289 4.45 -25.00 5.80
N LEU A 290 5.66 -24.77 6.32
CA LEU A 290 6.85 -25.51 5.88
C LEU A 290 6.67 -27.03 5.97
N GLU A 291 6.15 -27.55 7.09
CA GLU A 291 5.88 -28.98 7.21
C GLU A 291 4.89 -29.48 6.15
N SER A 292 3.88 -28.68 5.80
CA SER A 292 2.95 -29.01 4.71
C SER A 292 3.68 -29.14 3.37
N PHE A 293 4.58 -28.23 3.03
CA PHE A 293 5.39 -28.33 1.80
C PHE A 293 6.28 -29.57 1.81
N LEU A 294 6.96 -29.85 2.91
CA LEU A 294 7.83 -31.02 3.04
C LEU A 294 7.05 -32.34 2.94
N LYS A 295 5.87 -32.44 3.58
CA LYS A 295 4.98 -33.61 3.46
C LYS A 295 4.51 -33.85 2.03
N ASN A 296 4.35 -32.79 1.25
CA ASN A 296 3.92 -32.87 -0.15
C ASN A 296 5.10 -33.05 -1.14
N GLY A 297 6.31 -33.33 -0.63
CA GLY A 297 7.46 -33.71 -1.45
C GLY A 297 8.35 -32.56 -1.91
N MET A 298 8.25 -31.37 -1.29
CA MET A 298 9.23 -30.31 -1.49
C MET A 298 10.62 -30.79 -1.06
N ASN A 299 11.65 -30.52 -1.87
CA ASN A 299 13.02 -30.86 -1.52
C ASN A 299 13.49 -30.02 -0.30
N PRO A 300 13.87 -30.64 0.83
CA PRO A 300 14.33 -29.91 2.02
C PRO A 300 15.67 -29.21 1.82
N ASN A 301 16.43 -29.58 0.78
CA ASN A 301 17.71 -28.96 0.40
C ASN A 301 17.53 -27.84 -0.62
N SER A 302 16.30 -27.36 -0.85
CA SER A 302 16.04 -26.27 -1.77
C SER A 302 16.78 -24.99 -1.35
N THR A 303 17.23 -24.23 -2.35
CA THR A 303 17.97 -22.99 -2.17
C THR A 303 17.09 -21.81 -2.58
N GLY A 304 17.03 -20.78 -1.74
CA GLY A 304 16.31 -19.57 -2.10
C GLY A 304 17.15 -18.60 -2.93
N LYS A 305 16.49 -17.80 -3.77
CA LYS A 305 17.10 -16.68 -4.49
C LYS A 305 17.15 -15.42 -3.60
N LYS A 306 17.95 -14.45 -4.03
CA LYS A 306 18.16 -13.17 -3.34
C LYS A 306 16.87 -12.37 -3.37
N GLU A 307 16.29 -12.05 -2.23
CA GLU A 307 15.48 -10.83 -2.11
C GLU A 307 15.50 -10.28 -0.68
N TYR A 308 15.77 -8.97 -0.63
CA TYR A 308 15.71 -7.97 0.44
C TYR A 308 16.19 -8.20 1.87
N GLN A 309 16.53 -9.41 2.30
CA GLN A 309 17.22 -9.65 3.60
C GLN A 309 17.72 -11.09 3.75
N ILE A 310 17.41 -11.99 2.81
CA ILE A 310 17.89 -13.36 2.81
C ILE A 310 18.94 -13.50 1.71
N PRO A 311 20.16 -13.93 2.05
CA PRO A 311 21.20 -14.05 1.04
C PRO A 311 20.93 -15.22 0.12
N SER A 312 21.21 -14.95 -1.15
CA SER A 312 21.06 -15.84 -2.28
C SER A 312 21.79 -17.15 -2.09
N GLY A 313 21.13 -18.26 -2.44
CA GLY A 313 21.75 -19.56 -2.62
C GLY A 313 22.04 -20.34 -1.34
N CYS A 314 21.65 -19.84 -0.16
CA CYS A 314 21.73 -20.63 1.08
C CYS A 314 20.62 -21.72 1.03
N PRO A 315 20.95 -23.01 1.25
CA PRO A 315 19.96 -24.04 1.50
C PRO A 315 19.14 -23.74 2.76
N LEU A 316 17.88 -24.18 2.83
CA LEU A 316 16.98 -23.93 3.97
C LEU A 316 17.64 -24.23 5.33
N LEU A 317 18.36 -25.35 5.46
CA LEU A 317 19.03 -25.72 6.71
C LEU A 317 20.13 -24.73 7.11
N VAL A 318 20.91 -24.26 6.13
CA VAL A 318 21.95 -23.23 6.35
C VAL A 318 21.30 -21.89 6.73
N SER A 319 20.23 -21.50 6.03
CA SER A 319 19.47 -20.28 6.30
C SER A 319 18.90 -20.27 7.73
N VAL A 320 18.40 -21.40 8.22
CA VAL A 320 17.86 -21.50 9.59
C VAL A 320 18.95 -21.33 10.64
N VAL A 321 20.10 -21.98 10.50
CA VAL A 321 21.16 -21.92 11.54
C VAL A 321 21.92 -20.60 11.54
N ALA A 322 21.95 -19.90 10.40
CA ALA A 322 22.63 -18.62 10.29
C ALA A 322 21.80 -17.42 10.77
N THR A 323 20.49 -17.61 11.00
CA THR A 323 19.56 -16.52 11.32
C THR A 323 19.01 -16.64 12.74
N PRO A 324 19.09 -15.57 13.56
CA PRO A 324 18.61 -15.61 14.94
C PRO A 324 17.08 -15.41 15.09
N TYR A 325 16.33 -15.21 14.00
CA TYR A 325 14.95 -14.68 14.03
C TYR A 325 13.88 -15.59 13.38
N SER A 326 13.83 -16.87 13.75
CA SER A 326 12.66 -17.69 13.39
C SER A 326 11.54 -17.51 14.42
N TRP A 327 10.32 -17.22 13.97
CA TRP A 327 9.13 -17.08 14.82
C TRP A 327 8.82 -18.36 15.62
N ASP A 328 9.10 -19.53 15.05
CA ASP A 328 8.86 -20.86 15.65
C ASP A 328 10.08 -21.46 16.38
N GLY A 329 11.21 -20.74 16.41
CA GLY A 329 12.47 -21.18 17.02
C GLY A 329 13.36 -22.06 16.13
N ILE A 330 14.67 -21.78 16.15
CA ILE A 330 15.69 -22.41 15.28
C ILE A 330 15.70 -23.93 15.48
N GLU A 331 15.69 -24.40 16.74
CA GLU A 331 15.74 -25.84 17.05
C GLU A 331 14.59 -26.61 16.41
N ARG A 332 13.38 -26.04 16.39
CA ARG A 332 12.20 -26.68 15.82
C ARG A 332 12.32 -26.81 14.30
N LEU A 333 12.77 -25.75 13.63
CA LEU A 333 12.97 -25.75 12.19
C LEU A 333 14.10 -26.68 11.75
N VAL A 334 15.22 -26.70 12.48
CA VAL A 334 16.33 -27.64 12.24
C VAL A 334 15.84 -29.08 12.34
N LYS A 335 15.16 -29.43 13.44
CA LYS A 335 14.60 -30.79 13.61
C LYS A 335 13.60 -31.14 12.51
N LEU A 336 12.76 -30.19 12.10
CA LEU A 336 11.79 -30.38 11.05
C LEU A 336 12.47 -30.68 9.70
N LEU A 337 13.42 -29.84 9.28
CA LEU A 337 14.15 -30.02 8.02
C LEU A 337 14.91 -31.35 7.99
N LEU A 338 15.62 -31.70 9.07
CA LEU A 338 16.35 -32.96 9.18
C LEU A 338 15.42 -34.18 9.13
N LYS A 339 14.26 -34.12 9.82
CA LYS A 339 13.23 -35.18 9.78
C LYS A 339 12.77 -35.50 8.35
N TYR A 340 12.69 -34.49 7.48
CA TYR A 340 12.26 -34.67 6.09
C TYR A 340 13.42 -34.85 5.10
N GLY A 341 14.66 -35.04 5.57
CA GLY A 341 15.80 -35.40 4.74
C GLY A 341 16.69 -34.25 4.29
N ALA A 342 16.68 -33.11 5.00
CA ALA A 342 17.73 -32.10 4.81
C ALA A 342 19.10 -32.72 5.13
N ASP A 343 20.06 -32.56 4.22
CA ASP A 343 21.41 -33.06 4.42
C ASP A 343 22.19 -32.06 5.29
N PRO A 344 22.64 -32.46 6.50
CA PRO A 344 23.40 -31.59 7.39
C PRO A 344 24.78 -31.22 6.87
N ASN A 345 25.22 -31.81 5.76
CA ASN A 345 26.46 -31.53 5.06
C ASN A 345 26.26 -30.79 3.73
N PHE A 346 25.03 -30.38 3.39
CA PHE A 346 24.78 -29.64 2.16
C PHE A 346 25.21 -28.18 2.30
N PRO A 347 26.20 -27.70 1.53
CA PRO A 347 26.78 -26.39 1.74
C PRO A 347 26.01 -25.27 1.03
N ALA A 348 26.11 -24.07 1.58
CA ALA A 348 26.00 -22.85 0.78
C ALA A 348 27.34 -22.60 0.06
N VAL A 349 27.31 -22.34 -1.24
CA VAL A 349 28.53 -22.08 -2.04
C VAL A 349 28.58 -20.60 -2.41
N LYS A 350 29.71 -19.95 -2.15
CA LYS A 350 29.94 -18.55 -2.53
C LYS A 350 31.30 -18.38 -3.20
N THR A 351 31.34 -17.55 -4.23
CA THR A 351 32.60 -17.11 -4.85
C THR A 351 33.16 -15.92 -4.06
N SER A 352 34.40 -16.04 -3.56
CA SER A 352 35.12 -14.93 -2.93
C SER A 352 35.38 -13.82 -3.94
N ASN A 353 35.12 -12.57 -3.56
CA ASN A 353 35.32 -11.41 -4.41
C ASN A 353 36.80 -11.13 -4.70
N GLU A 354 37.69 -11.45 -3.75
CA GLU A 354 39.11 -11.12 -3.83
C GLU A 354 39.86 -12.06 -4.79
N ASN A 355 39.60 -13.36 -4.68
CA ASN A 355 40.41 -14.38 -5.37
C ASN A 355 39.58 -15.27 -6.32
N GLN A 356 38.29 -14.99 -6.51
CA GLN A 356 37.36 -15.81 -7.29
C GLN A 356 37.28 -17.29 -6.84
N LYS A 357 37.77 -17.61 -5.63
CA LYS A 357 37.76 -18.95 -5.05
C LYS A 357 36.35 -19.27 -4.55
N GLN A 358 35.82 -20.44 -4.92
CA GLN A 358 34.57 -20.93 -4.33
C GLN A 358 34.83 -21.46 -2.92
N VAL A 359 33.97 -21.05 -1.99
CA VAL A 359 34.00 -21.46 -0.59
C VAL A 359 32.66 -22.10 -0.27
N SER A 360 32.75 -23.30 0.31
CA SER A 360 31.59 -24.06 0.81
C SER A 360 31.43 -23.81 2.29
N ILE A 361 30.22 -23.44 2.70
CA ILE A 361 29.86 -23.11 4.08
C ILE A 361 28.79 -24.08 4.54
N TYR A 362 29.07 -24.80 5.61
CA TYR A 362 28.22 -25.89 6.08
C TYR A 362 27.38 -25.44 7.29
N PRO A 363 26.26 -26.12 7.59
CA PRO A 363 25.44 -25.80 8.76
C PRO A 363 26.24 -25.73 10.08
N LEU A 364 27.18 -26.66 10.30
CA LEU A 364 28.04 -26.65 11.49
C LEU A 364 28.96 -25.41 11.58
N SER A 365 29.24 -24.72 10.46
CA SER A 365 30.09 -23.52 10.45
C SER A 365 29.50 -22.34 11.24
N PHE A 366 28.17 -22.32 11.42
CA PHE A 366 27.46 -21.23 12.10
C PHE A 366 27.25 -21.45 13.61
N ILE A 367 27.59 -22.65 14.12
CA ILE A 367 27.27 -23.07 15.48
C ILE A 367 28.54 -23.11 16.32
N SER A 368 28.61 -22.25 17.33
CA SER A 368 29.69 -22.30 18.31
C SER A 368 29.49 -23.50 19.25
N ARG A 369 30.56 -24.28 19.48
CA ARG A 369 30.54 -25.45 20.39
C ARG A 369 30.14 -25.10 21.83
N SER A 370 30.34 -23.85 22.26
CA SER A 370 30.04 -23.39 23.62
C SER A 370 28.65 -22.75 23.77
N GLU A 371 28.20 -21.97 22.80
CA GLU A 371 26.95 -21.17 22.90
C GLU A 371 25.72 -21.96 22.42
N ASP A 372 25.88 -22.80 21.39
CA ASP A 372 24.79 -23.53 20.74
C ASP A 372 24.92 -25.06 20.92
N ARG A 373 25.35 -25.48 22.12
CA ARG A 373 25.65 -26.89 22.44
C ARG A 373 24.53 -27.84 22.02
N ARG A 374 23.27 -27.44 22.15
CA ARG A 374 22.11 -28.27 21.81
C ARG A 374 21.91 -28.43 20.29
N LEU A 375 22.00 -27.35 19.51
CA LEU A 375 21.93 -27.41 18.05
C LEU A 375 23.09 -28.20 17.46
N PHE A 376 24.29 -28.04 18.03
CA PHE A 376 25.46 -28.84 17.68
C PHE A 376 25.19 -30.35 17.84
N GLN A 377 24.64 -30.76 18.99
CA GLN A 377 24.32 -32.18 19.21
C GLN A 377 23.25 -32.70 18.24
N ILE A 378 22.25 -31.89 17.89
CA ILE A 378 21.19 -32.28 16.95
C ILE A 378 21.77 -32.54 15.55
N LEU A 379 22.59 -31.63 15.04
CA LEU A 379 23.23 -31.80 13.73
C LEU A 379 24.19 -32.99 13.71
N LYS A 380 25.01 -33.14 14.76
CA LYS A 380 25.92 -34.28 14.88
C LYS A 380 25.17 -35.62 14.92
N ALA A 381 24.11 -35.71 15.71
CA ALA A 381 23.25 -36.89 15.76
C ALA A 381 22.59 -37.22 14.41
N SER A 382 22.46 -36.21 13.54
CA SER A 382 21.89 -36.36 12.19
C SER A 382 22.95 -36.60 11.11
N GLY A 383 24.22 -36.79 11.47
CA GLY A 383 25.31 -37.13 10.54
C GLY A 383 26.13 -35.94 10.02
N ALA A 384 26.08 -34.79 10.69
CA ALA A 384 26.93 -33.65 10.32
C ALA A 384 28.42 -33.97 10.54
N ASN A 385 29.24 -33.70 9.52
CA ASN A 385 30.67 -34.02 9.49
C ASN A 385 31.52 -32.83 9.97
N GLU A 386 32.15 -32.98 11.14
CA GLU A 386 33.01 -31.94 11.73
C GLU A 386 34.28 -31.66 10.90
N ASN A 387 34.71 -32.60 10.05
CA ASN A 387 35.91 -32.42 9.22
C ASN A 387 35.68 -31.46 8.05
N LEU A 388 34.43 -31.09 7.76
CA LEU A 388 34.08 -30.11 6.73
C LEU A 388 34.22 -28.66 7.23
N LEU A 389 34.57 -28.47 8.51
CA LEU A 389 34.89 -27.17 9.09
C LEU A 389 36.27 -26.71 8.58
N THR A 390 36.32 -26.10 7.40
CA THR A 390 37.58 -25.60 6.83
C THR A 390 38.08 -24.35 7.57
N PRO A 391 39.41 -24.20 7.77
CA PRO A 391 40.02 -22.98 8.33
C PRO A 391 39.67 -21.72 7.53
N ASP A 392 39.54 -21.86 6.21
CA ASP A 392 39.24 -20.81 5.23
C ASP A 392 38.00 -19.96 5.58
N PHE A 393 37.02 -20.49 6.32
CA PHE A 393 35.82 -19.74 6.69
C PHE A 393 36.14 -18.51 7.55
N ARG A 394 37.15 -18.60 8.45
CA ARG A 394 37.55 -17.49 9.33
C ARG A 394 38.52 -16.52 8.66
N GLU A 395 39.31 -16.99 7.70
CA GLU A 395 40.35 -16.18 7.03
C GLU A 395 39.79 -15.26 5.95
N ILE A 396 38.64 -15.59 5.34
CA ILE A 396 38.13 -14.86 4.16
C ILE A 396 37.31 -13.61 4.52
N GLY A 397 37.31 -13.19 5.79
CA GLY A 397 36.53 -12.01 6.20
C GLY A 397 35.06 -12.12 5.84
N PHE A 398 34.55 -13.36 5.70
CA PHE A 398 33.14 -13.65 5.58
C PHE A 398 32.53 -13.39 6.95
N ASP A 399 32.35 -12.12 7.25
CA ASP A 399 31.48 -11.71 8.32
C ASP A 399 30.17 -12.50 8.17
N THR A 400 29.66 -12.95 9.31
CA THR A 400 28.40 -13.66 9.53
C THR A 400 27.16 -13.14 8.76
N TYR A 401 27.28 -12.04 7.99
CA TYR A 401 26.33 -11.47 7.02
C TYR A 401 25.98 -12.38 5.83
N LEU A 402 26.67 -13.50 5.64
CA LEU A 402 26.51 -14.38 4.49
C LEU A 402 25.18 -15.13 4.43
N CYS A 403 24.59 -15.40 5.60
CA CYS A 403 23.24 -15.95 5.80
C CYS A 403 22.45 -15.18 6.89
N ARG A 404 22.83 -13.93 7.26
CA ARG A 404 22.12 -13.08 8.25
C ARG A 404 21.21 -12.05 7.59
N TRP A 405 20.04 -11.84 8.22
CA TRP A 405 19.14 -10.71 7.96
C TRP A 405 19.86 -9.39 8.27
N HIS A 406 19.85 -8.44 7.33
CA HIS A 406 20.26 -7.05 7.59
C HIS A 406 19.16 -6.22 8.21
#